data_AF-A0A956L1B6-F1
#
_entry.id   AF-A0A956L1B6-F1
#
_cell.length_a   1.000
_cell.length_b   1.000
_cell.length_c   1.000
_cell.angle_alpha   90.00
_cell.angle_beta   90.00
_cell.angle_gamma   90.00
#
_symmetry.space_group_name_H-M   'P 1'
#
loop_
_entity.id
_entity.type
_entity.pdbx_description
1 polymer ?
#
loop_
_entity_poly.entity_id
_entity_poly.type
_entity_poly.pdbx_seq_one_letter_code
_entity_poly.pdbx_strand_id
1 'polypeptide(L)'
;MVTPFHRFLPPLVLLGVLGGCEDRVAQCNELIGRLNPHTEAMIAGVEGLARIESDPGRLDALVAAIDTAEAELSVLELQDPRLAGLALRYRKQLMDARAAVDAMRAATAKHDAAGLNAAAKQADAFLDAQASIVEELNAYCTGG
;
A
#
# COMPACT_ATOMS: atom_id res chain seq x y z
N MET A 1 51.71 -33.84 -30.33
CA MET A 1 50.33 -33.62 -30.79
C MET A 1 50.13 -32.11 -30.92
N VAL A 2 49.69 -31.67 -32.10
CA VAL A 2 49.76 -30.30 -32.63
C VAL A 2 48.34 -29.70 -32.59
N THR A 3 48.16 -28.56 -31.91
CA THR A 3 47.23 -27.38 -32.04
C THR A 3 45.84 -27.49 -32.73
N PRO A 4 45.03 -26.41 -32.88
CA PRO A 4 44.53 -25.33 -31.99
C PRO A 4 43.00 -25.10 -32.14
N PHE A 5 42.33 -24.32 -31.27
CA PHE A 5 41.08 -23.58 -31.62
C PHE A 5 40.98 -22.37 -30.66
N HIS A 6 41.35 -21.16 -31.07
CA HIS A 6 40.55 -20.15 -31.78
C HIS A 6 39.32 -19.65 -31.01
N ARG A 7 39.46 -18.39 -30.56
CA ARG A 7 38.47 -17.28 -30.51
C ARG A 7 37.03 -17.67 -30.21
N PHE A 8 36.46 -17.09 -29.16
CA PHE A 8 35.24 -16.28 -29.27
C PHE A 8 35.11 -15.38 -28.04
N LEU A 9 35.39 -14.10 -28.21
CA LEU A 9 34.75 -13.03 -27.45
C LEU A 9 33.25 -13.09 -27.81
N PRO A 10 32.32 -13.24 -26.85
CA PRO A 10 30.99 -12.70 -27.03
C PRO A 10 31.00 -11.23 -26.60
N PRO A 11 30.17 -10.40 -27.26
CA PRO A 11 30.26 -8.96 -27.29
C PRO A 11 29.78 -8.32 -25.98
N LEU A 12 30.09 -7.04 -25.83
CA LEU A 12 29.27 -6.08 -25.09
C LEU A 12 27.78 -6.42 -25.32
N VAL A 13 27.16 -7.02 -24.32
CA VAL A 13 25.71 -7.07 -24.24
C VAL A 13 25.31 -5.81 -23.46
N LEU A 14 25.38 -4.69 -24.18
CA LEU A 14 24.51 -3.53 -23.98
C LEU A 14 23.08 -3.98 -24.36
N LEU A 15 22.49 -4.92 -23.59
CA LEU A 15 21.07 -5.22 -23.71
C LEU A 15 20.31 -4.09 -23.02
N GLY A 16 20.02 -3.08 -23.83
CA GLY A 16 18.73 -2.41 -23.87
C GLY A 16 18.13 -2.01 -22.52
N VAL A 17 18.54 -0.84 -22.03
CA VAL A 17 17.76 0.00 -21.11
C VAL A 17 16.55 0.58 -21.88
N LEU A 18 15.74 -0.27 -22.51
CA LEU A 18 14.56 0.12 -23.30
C LEU A 18 13.28 -0.63 -22.88
N GLY A 19 13.35 -1.53 -21.89
CA GLY A 19 12.15 -2.16 -21.29
C GLY A 19 11.55 -1.39 -20.11
N GLY A 20 12.22 -0.35 -19.60
CA GLY A 20 11.88 0.26 -18.31
C GLY A 20 10.63 1.13 -18.28
N CYS A 21 10.19 1.72 -19.39
CA CYS A 21 9.02 2.60 -19.39
C CYS A 21 7.70 1.85 -19.53
N GLU A 22 7.61 0.84 -20.40
CA GLU A 22 6.40 0.00 -20.52
C GLU A 22 6.18 -0.80 -19.23
N ASP A 23 7.25 -1.34 -18.65
CA ASP A 23 7.20 -2.07 -17.38
C ASP A 23 6.79 -1.16 -16.21
N ARG A 24 7.32 0.08 -16.16
CA ARG A 24 6.91 1.07 -15.14
C ARG A 24 5.43 1.42 -15.23
N VAL A 25 4.89 1.69 -16.43
CA VAL A 25 3.48 2.06 -16.60
C VAL A 25 2.56 0.89 -16.24
N ALA A 26 2.93 -0.34 -16.63
CA ALA A 26 2.19 -1.54 -16.25
C ALA A 26 2.16 -1.74 -14.73
N GLN A 27 3.32 -1.67 -14.07
CA GLN A 27 3.42 -1.78 -12.60
C GLN A 27 2.70 -0.64 -11.87
N CYS A 28 2.72 0.57 -12.42
CA CYS A 28 1.94 1.70 -11.94
C CYS A 28 0.44 1.42 -11.97
N ASN A 29 -0.08 0.97 -13.12
CA ASN A 29 -1.50 0.66 -13.28
C ASN A 29 -1.93 -0.49 -12.36
N GLU A 30 -1.07 -1.50 -12.21
CA GLU A 30 -1.34 -2.61 -11.28
C GLU A 30 -1.39 -2.12 -9.83
N LEU A 31 -0.40 -1.34 -9.38
CA LEU A 31 -0.37 -0.82 -8.02
C LEU A 31 -1.56 0.11 -7.75
N ILE A 32 -1.85 1.06 -8.64
CA ILE A 32 -3.01 1.97 -8.50
C ILE A 32 -4.32 1.17 -8.49
N GLY A 33 -4.46 0.19 -9.38
CA GLY A 33 -5.64 -0.66 -9.48
C GLY A 33 -5.93 -1.46 -8.20
N ARG A 34 -4.88 -1.84 -7.45
CA ARG A 34 -5.01 -2.46 -6.14
C ARG A 34 -5.24 -1.45 -5.02
N LEU A 35 -4.55 -0.30 -5.02
CA LEU A 35 -4.63 0.67 -3.92
C LEU A 35 -5.94 1.47 -3.89
N ASN A 36 -6.51 1.86 -5.04
CA ASN A 36 -7.67 2.74 -5.07
C ASN A 36 -8.91 2.15 -4.39
N PRO A 37 -9.35 0.89 -4.67
CA PRO A 37 -10.52 0.31 -4.02
C PRO A 37 -10.35 0.21 -2.50
N HIS A 38 -9.14 -0.08 -2.03
CA HIS A 38 -8.82 -0.19 -0.61
C HIS A 38 -8.81 1.16 0.08
N THR A 39 -8.27 2.18 -0.59
CA THR A 39 -8.30 3.58 -0.11
C THR A 39 -9.74 4.04 0.09
N GLU A 40 -10.63 3.80 -0.88
CA GLU A 40 -12.06 4.14 -0.77
C GLU A 40 -12.75 3.40 0.38
N ALA A 41 -12.51 2.09 0.51
CA ALA A 41 -13.06 1.29 1.60
C ALA A 41 -12.59 1.78 2.98
N MET A 42 -11.33 2.22 3.08
CA MET A 42 -10.75 2.75 4.32
C MET A 42 -11.30 4.13 4.66
N ILE A 43 -11.45 5.04 3.69
CA ILE A 43 -12.11 6.34 3.90
C ILE A 43 -13.53 6.11 4.42
N ALA A 44 -14.32 5.26 3.77
CA ALA A 44 -15.68 4.95 4.20
C ALA A 44 -15.73 4.29 5.59
N GLY A 45 -14.73 3.48 5.91
CA GLY A 45 -14.57 2.88 7.24
C GLY A 45 -14.27 3.92 8.32
N VAL A 46 -13.37 4.86 8.05
CA VAL A 46 -12.98 5.94 8.98
C VAL A 46 -14.11 6.95 9.18
N GLU A 47 -14.80 7.37 8.11
CA GLU A 47 -16.00 8.22 8.21
C GLU A 47 -17.12 7.53 9.01
N GLY A 48 -17.20 6.21 8.91
CA GLY A 48 -18.11 5.37 9.68
C GLY A 48 -17.81 5.34 11.18
N LEU A 49 -16.62 5.75 11.62
CA LEU A 49 -16.20 5.66 13.03
C LEU A 49 -17.03 6.57 13.94
N ALA A 50 -17.54 7.69 13.42
CA ALA A 50 -18.47 8.56 14.14
C ALA A 50 -19.76 7.82 14.58
N ARG A 51 -20.03 6.64 14.02
CA ARG A 51 -21.21 5.81 14.32
C ARG A 51 -20.88 4.54 15.11
N ILE A 52 -19.64 4.32 15.54
CA ILE A 52 -19.19 3.11 16.26
C ILE A 52 -20.11 2.73 17.43
N GLU A 53 -20.57 3.71 18.20
CA GLU A 53 -21.42 3.46 19.37
C GLU A 53 -22.78 2.83 18.98
N SER A 54 -23.25 3.11 17.76
CA SER A 54 -24.52 2.63 17.22
C SER A 54 -24.38 1.47 16.23
N ASP A 55 -23.17 1.27 15.68
CA ASP A 55 -22.86 0.22 14.71
C ASP A 55 -21.42 -0.29 14.92
N PRO A 56 -21.20 -1.13 15.96
CA PRO A 56 -19.86 -1.67 16.26
C PRO A 56 -19.28 -2.52 15.13
N GLY A 57 -20.13 -3.07 14.25
CA GLY A 57 -19.72 -3.88 13.10
C GLY A 57 -18.90 -3.10 12.06
N ARG A 58 -18.88 -1.76 12.14
CA ARG A 58 -18.01 -0.90 11.33
C ARG A 58 -16.53 -1.17 11.55
N LEU A 59 -16.13 -1.49 12.79
CA LEU A 59 -14.74 -1.81 13.10
C LEU A 59 -14.33 -3.14 12.45
N ASP A 60 -15.25 -4.12 12.39
CA ASP A 60 -15.01 -5.40 11.73
C ASP A 60 -14.86 -5.24 10.21
N ALA A 61 -15.71 -4.42 9.59
CA ALA A 61 -15.63 -4.11 8.17
C ALA A 61 -14.30 -3.40 7.81
N LEU A 62 -13.87 -2.44 8.63
CA LEU A 62 -12.59 -1.74 8.42
C LEU A 62 -11.40 -2.68 8.59
N VAL A 63 -11.43 -3.59 9.58
CA VAL A 63 -10.39 -4.63 9.72
C VAL A 63 -10.36 -5.56 8.51
N ALA A 64 -11.51 -6.01 8.02
CA ALA A 64 -11.57 -6.87 6.84
C ALA A 64 -11.00 -6.18 5.58
N ALA A 65 -11.28 -4.88 5.40
CA ALA A 65 -10.71 -4.09 4.32
C ALA A 65 -9.18 -3.97 4.44
N ILE A 66 -8.67 -3.71 5.64
CA ILE A 66 -7.22 -3.64 5.91
C ILE A 66 -6.54 -4.98 5.61
N ASP A 67 -7.10 -6.09 6.09
CA ASP A 67 -6.53 -7.42 5.92
C ASP A 67 -6.53 -7.85 4.44
N THR A 68 -7.59 -7.49 3.70
CA THR A 68 -7.67 -7.74 2.26
C THR A 68 -6.59 -6.93 1.52
N ALA A 69 -6.45 -5.65 1.83
CA ALA A 69 -5.44 -4.79 1.22
C ALA A 69 -4.01 -5.26 1.52
N GLU A 70 -3.74 -5.69 2.74
CA GLU A 70 -2.43 -6.22 3.14
C GLU A 70 -2.10 -7.50 2.38
N ALA A 71 -3.05 -8.44 2.29
CA ALA A 71 -2.89 -9.67 1.56
C ALA A 71 -2.60 -9.42 0.07
N GLU A 72 -3.37 -8.55 -0.59
CA GLU A 72 -3.17 -8.24 -2.01
C GLU A 72 -1.86 -7.53 -2.31
N LEU A 73 -1.37 -6.68 -1.39
CA LEU A 73 -0.09 -6.00 -1.54
C LEU A 73 1.10 -6.87 -1.16
N SER A 74 0.91 -7.88 -0.30
CA SER A 74 1.98 -8.79 0.13
C SER A 74 2.48 -9.70 -1.01
N VAL A 75 1.61 -9.99 -1.97
CA VAL A 75 1.89 -10.84 -3.15
C VAL A 75 2.25 -10.05 -4.40
N LEU A 76 2.29 -8.72 -4.31
CA LEU A 76 2.60 -7.86 -5.44
C LEU A 76 4.11 -7.80 -5.67
N GLU A 77 4.56 -8.27 -6.82
CA GLU A 77 5.98 -8.25 -7.22
C GLU A 77 6.28 -7.01 -8.04
N LEU A 78 6.84 -5.98 -7.40
CA LEU A 78 7.27 -4.74 -8.05
C LEU A 78 8.77 -4.79 -8.31
N GLN A 79 9.15 -4.65 -9.58
CA GLN A 79 10.55 -4.57 -10.00
C GLN A 79 11.09 -3.15 -9.88
N ASP A 80 10.23 -2.14 -10.03
CA ASP A 80 10.62 -0.75 -9.83
C ASP A 80 10.83 -0.46 -8.33
N PRO A 81 12.06 -0.06 -7.90
CA PRO A 81 12.36 0.16 -6.49
C PRO A 81 11.53 1.27 -5.84
N ARG A 82 11.10 2.28 -6.61
CA ARG A 82 10.29 3.38 -6.09
C ARG A 82 8.85 2.94 -5.88
N LEU A 83 8.28 2.19 -6.83
CA LEU A 83 6.95 1.58 -6.67
C LEU A 83 6.95 0.59 -5.49
N ALA A 84 7.98 -0.26 -5.38
CA ALA A 84 8.15 -1.16 -4.24
C ALA A 84 8.21 -0.41 -2.90
N GLY A 85 8.94 0.72 -2.86
CA GLY A 85 9.00 1.58 -1.68
C GLY A 85 7.66 2.22 -1.31
N LEU A 86 6.88 2.66 -2.30
CA LEU A 86 5.52 3.19 -2.10
C LEU A 86 4.58 2.10 -1.57
N ALA A 87 4.59 0.91 -2.17
CA ALA A 87 3.79 -0.23 -1.71
C ALA A 87 4.15 -0.63 -0.26
N LEU A 88 5.44 -0.66 0.09
CA LEU A 88 5.89 -0.95 1.46
C LEU A 88 5.41 0.12 2.44
N ARG A 89 5.52 1.40 2.10
CA ARG A 89 5.01 2.50 2.92
C ARG A 89 3.50 2.40 3.13
N TYR A 90 2.76 2.09 2.07
CA TYR A 90 1.31 1.90 2.15
C TYR A 90 0.97 0.71 3.06
N ARG A 91 1.64 -0.44 2.92
CA ARG A 91 1.46 -1.59 3.81
C ARG A 91 1.75 -1.25 5.28
N LYS A 92 2.78 -0.45 5.55
CA LYS A 92 3.03 0.04 6.91
C LYS A 92 1.85 0.86 7.44
N GLN A 93 1.27 1.73 6.60
CA GLN A 93 0.08 2.51 6.97
C GLN A 93 -1.12 1.59 7.29
N LEU A 94 -1.32 0.51 6.54
CA LEU A 94 -2.35 -0.49 6.84
C LEU A 94 -2.18 -1.12 8.24
N MET A 95 -0.95 -1.44 8.63
CA MET A 95 -0.66 -1.96 9.97
C MET A 95 -0.93 -0.92 11.06
N ASP A 96 -0.57 0.34 10.81
CA ASP A 96 -0.84 1.44 11.74
C ASP A 96 -2.37 1.66 11.90
N ALA A 97 -3.14 1.56 10.81
CA ALA A 97 -4.61 1.62 10.84
C ALA A 97 -5.22 0.45 11.61
N ARG A 98 -4.71 -0.78 11.41
CA ARG A 98 -5.16 -1.95 12.17
C ARG A 98 -4.99 -1.74 13.67
N ALA A 99 -3.83 -1.22 14.08
CA ALA A 99 -3.56 -0.90 15.47
C ALA A 99 -4.51 0.17 16.04
N ALA A 100 -4.86 1.19 15.23
CA ALA A 100 -5.84 2.20 15.62
C ALA A 100 -7.24 1.58 15.82
N VAL A 101 -7.67 0.70 14.92
CA VAL A 101 -8.97 0.01 15.05
C VAL A 101 -9.02 -0.89 16.29
N ASP A 102 -7.95 -1.63 16.57
CA ASP A 102 -7.89 -2.46 17.77
C ASP A 102 -7.87 -1.61 19.05
N ALA A 103 -7.23 -0.43 19.02
CA ALA A 103 -7.31 0.54 20.11
C ALA A 103 -8.73 1.10 20.29
N MET A 104 -9.47 1.37 19.20
CA MET A 104 -10.88 1.78 19.27
C MET A 104 -11.74 0.70 19.92
N ARG A 105 -11.59 -0.56 19.49
CA ARG A 105 -12.34 -1.69 20.10
C ARG A 105 -12.09 -1.78 21.60
N ALA A 106 -10.83 -1.67 22.01
CA ALA A 106 -10.45 -1.72 23.43
C ALA A 106 -11.02 -0.53 24.22
N ALA A 107 -11.02 0.66 23.63
CA ALA A 107 -11.56 1.86 24.25
C ALA A 107 -13.09 1.83 24.35
N THR A 108 -13.80 1.39 23.30
CA THR A 108 -15.25 1.15 23.32
C THR A 108 -15.64 0.17 24.43
N ALA A 109 -14.94 -0.97 24.53
CA ALA A 109 -15.21 -1.98 25.54
C ALA A 109 -15.01 -1.47 26.99
N LYS A 110 -14.17 -0.44 27.17
CA LYS A 110 -13.87 0.18 28.47
C LYS A 110 -14.68 1.46 28.73
N HIS A 111 -15.51 1.89 27.79
CA HIS A 111 -16.15 3.22 27.79
C HIS A 111 -15.12 4.36 27.97
N ASP A 112 -13.93 4.20 27.39
CA ASP A 112 -12.84 5.16 27.47
C ASP A 112 -12.92 6.18 26.32
N ALA A 113 -13.62 7.28 26.55
CA ALA A 113 -13.77 8.35 25.58
C ALA A 113 -12.43 9.00 25.16
N ALA A 114 -11.45 9.06 26.08
CA ALA A 114 -10.13 9.61 25.76
C ALA A 114 -9.34 8.66 24.84
N GLY A 115 -9.40 7.36 25.13
CA GLY A 115 -8.84 6.31 24.28
C GLY A 115 -9.47 6.29 22.90
N LEU A 116 -10.79 6.44 22.80
CA LEU A 116 -11.51 6.53 21.52
C LEU A 116 -11.05 7.74 20.69
N ASN A 117 -10.96 8.92 21.31
CA ASN A 117 -10.49 10.13 20.63
C ASN A 117 -9.03 10.01 20.17
N ALA A 118 -8.16 9.40 20.99
CA ALA A 118 -6.77 9.15 20.61
C ALA A 118 -6.67 8.20 19.41
N ALA A 119 -7.44 7.11 19.42
CA ALA A 119 -7.46 6.16 18.32
C ALA A 119 -8.06 6.77 17.04
N ALA A 120 -9.10 7.60 17.16
CA ALA A 120 -9.68 8.33 16.03
C ALA A 120 -8.67 9.26 15.36
N LYS A 121 -7.90 10.04 16.14
CA LYS A 121 -6.81 10.86 15.59
C LYS A 121 -5.74 10.04 14.88
N GLN A 122 -5.47 8.83 15.37
CA GLN A 122 -4.51 7.93 14.74
C GLN A 122 -5.05 7.38 13.40
N ALA A 123 -6.36 7.13 13.31
CA ALA A 123 -7.00 6.77 12.05
C ALA A 123 -7.05 7.93 11.04
N ASP A 124 -7.25 9.18 11.49
CA ASP A 124 -7.17 10.36 10.63
C ASP A 124 -5.75 10.56 10.06
N ALA A 125 -4.72 10.46 10.91
CA ALA A 125 -3.32 10.58 10.49
C ALA A 125 -2.95 9.51 9.44
N PHE A 126 -3.58 8.34 9.52
CA PHE A 126 -3.45 7.29 8.52
C PHE A 126 -4.06 7.67 7.17
N LEU A 127 -5.25 8.29 7.14
CA LEU A 127 -5.87 8.75 5.89
C LEU A 127 -5.00 9.80 5.19
N ASP A 128 -4.45 10.75 5.95
CA ASP A 128 -3.54 11.78 5.41
C ASP A 128 -2.28 11.14 4.80
N ALA A 129 -1.70 10.17 5.50
CA ALA A 129 -0.53 9.45 5.02
C ALA A 129 -0.82 8.63 3.76
N GLN A 130 -1.99 8.00 3.68
CA GLN A 130 -2.45 7.30 2.48
C GLN A 130 -2.63 8.24 1.30
N ALA A 131 -3.33 9.35 1.49
CA ALA A 131 -3.56 10.33 0.44
C ALA A 131 -2.23 10.84 -0.13
N SER A 132 -1.25 11.12 0.74
CA SER A 132 0.10 11.50 0.32
C SER A 132 0.81 10.42 -0.50
N ILE A 133 0.68 9.14 -0.13
CA ILE A 133 1.28 8.02 -0.90
C ILE A 133 0.61 7.87 -2.27
N VAL A 134 -0.73 7.96 -2.32
CA VAL A 134 -1.49 7.89 -3.58
C VAL A 134 -1.17 9.07 -4.49
N GLU A 135 -1.04 10.27 -3.95
CA GLU A 135 -0.60 11.45 -4.70
C GLU A 135 0.82 11.27 -5.26
N GLU A 136 1.76 10.82 -4.43
CA GLU A 136 3.15 10.57 -4.85
C GLU A 136 3.24 9.47 -5.90
N LEU A 137 2.41 8.43 -5.78
CA LEU A 137 2.26 7.37 -6.78
C LEU A 137 1.71 7.93 -8.09
N ASN A 138 0.61 8.68 -8.04
CA ASN A 138 0.01 9.29 -9.22
C ASN A 138 0.98 10.24 -9.91
N ALA A 139 1.70 11.08 -9.17
CA ALA A 139 2.72 11.97 -9.71
C ALA A 139 3.85 11.19 -10.38
N TYR A 140 4.31 10.09 -9.77
CA TYR A 140 5.35 9.25 -10.37
C TYR A 140 4.87 8.50 -11.62
N CYS A 141 3.61 8.05 -11.62
CA CYS A 141 3.03 7.27 -12.71
C CYS A 141 2.57 8.14 -13.90
N THR A 142 2.20 9.40 -13.66
CA THR A 142 1.75 10.34 -14.70
C THR A 142 2.84 11.31 -15.18
N GLY A 143 3.84 11.59 -14.35
CA GLY A 143 4.94 12.52 -14.63
C GLY A 143 6.07 11.94 -15.49
N GLY A 144 5.73 11.12 -16.48
CA GLY A 144 6.68 10.45 -17.37
C GLY A 144 7.55 11.40 -18.18
#